data_AF-A0A9D6I4G3-F1
#
_entry.id   AF-A0A9D6I4G3-F1
#
_cell.length_a   1.000
_cell.length_b   1.000
_cell.length_c   1.000
_cell.angle_alpha   90.00
_cell.angle_beta   90.00
_cell.angle_gamma   90.00
#
_symmetry.space_group_name_H-M   'P 1'
#
loop_
_entity.id
_entity.type
_entity.pdbx_description
1 polymer ?
#
loop_
_entity_poly.entity_id
_entity_poly.type
_entity_poly.pdbx_seq_one_letter_code
_entity_poly.pdbx_strand_id
1 'polypeptide(L)'
;MTRKGGTALAVGLMSGTSLDGVDAALVELGPRDRVTLHTFCSEPYTPDERTRILDAIAGGTARELATLHVWLGERFATAVEHLLREAGITPAQLAFVASHGQTVWHEPGRASLQLGDPAVLAERFGVTVVSDFRSRDVAAGGQGAPLVPIADALLFGHPRHGRALLNIGGMANVTWVPQRGRTDGVVAFDTGPGVAVLDAVVRAVRPDLAYDEDGRLAAQGHPVPGVVDALLAGAFFRAPPPKSTGREAFGEAFAARLRERALAEQPAASPADLVATAVALTVRSIADQVTRWLPKDGERDLLVAGGGARNRTLMRQLAAGLPGWQVGLFADEFFDGDAKEAVAFAFVGWLTLEGRPGNVPSATGARGPRVLGRITPP
;
A
#
# COMPACT_ATOMS: atom_id res chain seq x y z
N MET A 1 -25.92 7.08 10.93
CA MET A 1 -25.71 6.32 12.18
C MET A 1 -26.08 4.87 11.92
N THR A 2 -25.09 4.00 11.93
CA THR A 2 -25.24 2.56 11.72
C THR A 2 -26.06 1.99 12.86
N ARG A 3 -27.12 1.23 12.55
CA ARG A 3 -27.91 0.54 13.58
C ARG A 3 -26.96 -0.42 14.29
N LYS A 4 -26.76 -0.25 15.61
CA LYS A 4 -25.93 -1.14 16.43
C LYS A 4 -26.27 -2.60 16.11
N GLY A 5 -25.30 -3.33 15.53
CA GLY A 5 -25.41 -4.75 15.19
C GLY A 5 -25.78 -5.09 13.73
N GLY A 6 -25.98 -4.11 12.84
CA GLY A 6 -26.26 -4.33 11.42
C GLY A 6 -25.01 -4.45 10.53
N THR A 7 -25.21 -4.89 9.29
CA THR A 7 -24.21 -4.69 8.22
C THR A 7 -24.32 -3.29 7.62
N ALA A 8 -23.27 -2.82 6.97
CA ALA A 8 -23.25 -1.54 6.29
C ALA A 8 -22.52 -1.66 4.96
N LEU A 9 -23.19 -1.24 3.88
CA LEU A 9 -22.58 -1.13 2.57
C LEU A 9 -21.85 0.22 2.49
N ALA A 10 -20.58 0.20 2.09
CA ALA A 10 -19.75 1.39 2.08
C ALA A 10 -18.81 1.38 0.88
N VAL A 11 -18.37 2.57 0.48
CA VAL A 11 -17.29 2.71 -0.51
C VAL A 11 -16.04 3.24 0.18
N GLY A 12 -14.92 2.56 0.00
CA GLY A 12 -13.60 3.06 0.34
C GLY A 12 -12.90 3.61 -0.90
N LEU A 13 -12.28 4.78 -0.76
CA LEU A 13 -11.54 5.46 -1.83
C LEU A 13 -10.09 5.71 -1.41
N MET A 14 -9.18 5.36 -2.30
CA MET A 14 -7.74 5.57 -2.14
C MET A 14 -7.16 6.16 -3.42
N SER A 15 -6.29 7.17 -3.27
CA SER A 15 -5.42 7.63 -4.34
C SER A 15 -4.01 7.77 -3.79
N GLY A 16 -3.13 6.87 -4.26
CA GLY A 16 -1.77 6.73 -3.79
C GLY A 16 -0.84 7.85 -4.24
N THR A 17 0.37 7.88 -3.68
CA THR A 17 1.42 8.83 -4.08
C THR A 17 2.05 8.48 -5.43
N SER A 18 1.75 7.31 -6.00
CA SER A 18 2.19 6.95 -7.34
C SER A 18 1.47 7.73 -8.44
N LEU A 19 0.32 8.35 -8.11
CA LEU A 19 -0.54 9.10 -9.03
C LEU A 19 -0.95 8.26 -10.24
N ASP A 20 -1.22 6.97 -10.02
CA ASP A 20 -1.65 6.05 -11.07
C ASP A 20 -3.16 6.16 -11.32
N GLY A 21 -3.95 6.43 -10.29
CA GLY A 21 -5.39 6.56 -10.40
C GLY A 21 -6.13 6.62 -9.07
N VAL A 22 -7.45 6.44 -9.14
CA VAL A 22 -8.39 6.37 -8.03
C VAL A 22 -8.86 4.93 -7.86
N ASP A 23 -8.52 4.33 -6.74
CA ASP A 23 -8.98 3.01 -6.35
C ASP A 23 -10.26 3.14 -5.52
N ALA A 24 -11.30 2.40 -5.92
CA ALA A 24 -12.60 2.41 -5.26
C ALA A 24 -13.06 0.98 -4.96
N ALA A 25 -13.41 0.71 -3.71
CA ALA A 25 -13.87 -0.60 -3.26
C ALA A 25 -15.24 -0.51 -2.59
N LEU A 26 -16.21 -1.26 -3.12
CA LEU A 26 -17.54 -1.40 -2.55
C LEU A 26 -17.49 -2.59 -1.61
N VAL A 27 -17.71 -2.35 -0.32
CA VAL A 27 -17.60 -3.37 0.72
C VAL A 27 -18.87 -3.44 1.55
N GLU A 28 -19.19 -4.64 2.02
CA GLU A 28 -20.10 -4.84 3.12
C GLU A 28 -19.32 -5.10 4.40
N LEU A 29 -19.54 -4.23 5.38
CA LEU A 29 -18.95 -4.29 6.72
C LEU A 29 -19.97 -4.88 7.68
N GLY A 30 -19.52 -5.67 8.65
CA GLY A 30 -20.42 -6.31 9.60
C GLY A 30 -19.84 -6.52 10.99
N PRO A 31 -20.62 -7.14 11.88
CA PRO A 31 -20.20 -7.45 13.23
C PRO A 31 -18.90 -8.26 13.26
N ARG A 32 -18.12 -8.11 14.34
CA ARG A 32 -16.82 -8.78 14.55
C ARG A 32 -15.79 -8.50 13.46
N ASP A 33 -15.78 -7.27 12.94
CA ASP A 33 -14.81 -6.80 11.94
C ASP A 33 -14.81 -7.66 10.66
N ARG A 34 -15.99 -8.13 10.25
CA ARG A 34 -16.12 -8.82 8.95
C ARG A 34 -16.17 -7.78 7.85
N VAL A 35 -15.41 -8.04 6.78
CA VAL A 35 -15.49 -7.30 5.52
C VAL A 35 -15.69 -8.27 4.37
N THR A 36 -16.58 -7.91 3.44
CA THR A 36 -16.75 -8.59 2.16
C THR A 36 -16.58 -7.56 1.06
N LEU A 37 -15.66 -7.79 0.12
CA LEU A 37 -15.53 -7.00 -1.10
C LEU A 37 -16.60 -7.45 -2.10
N HIS A 38 -17.41 -6.51 -2.60
CA HIS A 38 -18.41 -6.77 -3.65
C HIS A 38 -17.84 -6.45 -5.02
N THR A 39 -17.30 -5.23 -5.17
CA THR A 39 -16.77 -4.71 -6.43
C THR A 39 -15.56 -3.85 -6.14
N PHE A 40 -14.59 -3.85 -7.04
CA PHE A 40 -13.43 -2.99 -7.03
C PHE A 40 -13.21 -2.43 -8.44
N CYS A 41 -12.88 -1.15 -8.53
CA CYS A 41 -12.40 -0.56 -9.77
C CYS A 41 -11.23 0.40 -9.48
N SER A 42 -10.39 0.59 -10.50
CA SER A 42 -9.30 1.56 -10.49
C SER A 42 -9.46 2.46 -11.71
N GLU A 43 -9.64 3.77 -11.49
CA GLU A 43 -9.75 4.76 -12.56
C GLU A 43 -8.42 5.49 -12.74
N PRO A 44 -7.71 5.27 -13.85
CA PRO A 44 -6.40 5.88 -14.04
C PRO A 44 -6.51 7.40 -14.21
N TYR A 45 -5.50 8.12 -13.70
CA TYR A 45 -5.33 9.52 -14.07
C TYR A 45 -4.77 9.61 -15.49
N THR A 46 -5.32 10.49 -16.30
CA THR A 46 -4.73 10.87 -17.58
C THR A 46 -3.39 11.61 -17.35
N PRO A 47 -2.51 11.69 -18.37
CA PRO A 47 -1.26 12.44 -18.25
C PRO A 47 -1.45 13.90 -17.82
N ASP A 48 -2.50 14.57 -18.30
CA ASP A 48 -2.80 15.97 -17.95
C ASP A 48 -3.28 16.10 -16.50
N GLU A 49 -4.12 15.18 -16.04
CA GLU A 49 -4.57 15.12 -14.64
C GLU A 49 -3.40 14.87 -13.69
N ARG A 50 -2.51 13.93 -14.05
CA ARG A 50 -1.29 13.64 -13.30
C ARG A 50 -0.39 14.88 -13.23
N THR A 51 -0.19 15.57 -14.34
CA THR A 51 0.61 16.81 -14.41
C THR A 51 0.02 17.87 -13.50
N ARG A 52 -1.30 18.09 -13.56
CA ARG A 52 -1.99 19.04 -12.69
C ARG A 52 -1.79 18.76 -11.19
N ILE A 53 -1.82 17.49 -10.79
CA ILE A 53 -1.57 17.10 -9.39
C ILE A 53 -0.11 17.35 -9.02
N LEU A 54 0.84 17.00 -9.90
CA LEU A 54 2.27 17.19 -9.69
C LEU A 54 2.64 18.68 -9.57
N ASP A 55 2.08 19.54 -10.41
CA ASP A 55 2.32 20.99 -10.36
C ASP A 55 1.84 21.57 -9.02
N ALA A 56 0.67 21.11 -8.54
CA ALA A 56 0.16 21.51 -7.24
C ALA A 56 1.06 21.04 -6.08
N ILE A 57 1.64 19.84 -6.16
CA ILE A 57 2.61 19.32 -5.18
C ILE A 57 3.90 20.14 -5.21
N ALA A 58 4.37 20.53 -6.40
CA ALA A 58 5.64 21.23 -6.57
C ALA A 58 5.61 22.66 -5.99
N GLY A 59 4.47 23.34 -6.05
CA GLY A 59 4.37 24.70 -5.55
C GLY A 59 3.02 25.38 -5.74
N GLY A 60 1.91 24.63 -5.74
CA GLY A 60 0.58 25.18 -5.96
C GLY A 60 0.21 26.30 -4.97
N THR A 61 -0.32 27.39 -5.50
CA THR A 61 -0.90 28.49 -4.72
C THR A 61 -2.14 28.04 -3.95
N ALA A 62 -2.58 28.84 -2.98
CA ALA A 62 -3.82 28.57 -2.23
C ALA A 62 -5.04 28.37 -3.16
N ARG A 63 -5.13 29.15 -4.26
CA ARG A 63 -6.20 29.01 -5.25
C ARG A 63 -6.10 27.69 -6.01
N GLU A 64 -4.91 27.29 -6.45
CA GLU A 64 -4.71 26.03 -7.18
C GLU A 64 -5.00 24.83 -6.30
N LEU A 65 -4.55 24.84 -5.04
CA LEU A 65 -4.86 23.77 -4.08
C LEU A 65 -6.37 23.69 -3.80
N ALA A 66 -7.05 24.82 -3.60
CA ALA A 66 -8.50 24.84 -3.37
C ALA A 66 -9.30 24.34 -4.58
N THR A 67 -8.93 24.75 -5.79
CA THR A 67 -9.60 24.28 -7.01
C THR A 67 -9.28 22.82 -7.34
N LEU A 68 -8.06 22.36 -7.05
CA LEU A 68 -7.69 20.95 -7.15
C LEU A 68 -8.45 20.09 -6.12
N HIS A 69 -8.69 20.61 -4.91
CA HIS A 69 -9.45 19.92 -3.87
C HIS A 69 -10.87 19.54 -4.33
N VAL A 70 -11.60 20.51 -4.89
CA VAL A 70 -12.95 20.29 -5.43
C VAL A 70 -12.89 19.36 -6.64
N TRP A 71 -11.96 19.60 -7.57
CA TRP A 71 -11.83 18.77 -8.77
C TRP A 71 -11.51 17.30 -8.45
N LEU A 72 -10.65 17.04 -7.46
CA LEU A 72 -10.40 15.67 -6.97
C LEU A 72 -11.65 15.05 -6.35
N GLY A 73 -12.45 15.85 -5.62
CA GLY A 73 -13.74 15.40 -5.10
C GLY A 73 -14.68 14.92 -6.20
N GLU A 74 -14.75 15.65 -7.31
CA GLU A 74 -15.54 15.25 -8.49
C GLU A 74 -14.98 14.02 -9.18
N ARG A 75 -13.64 13.90 -9.32
CA ARG A 75 -13.02 12.68 -9.87
C ARG A 75 -13.29 11.45 -9.00
N PHE A 76 -13.23 11.61 -7.69
CA PHE A 76 -13.60 10.56 -6.75
C PHE A 76 -15.08 10.20 -6.85
N ALA A 77 -15.96 11.19 -7.06
CA ALA A 77 -17.38 10.91 -7.31
C ALA A 77 -17.58 10.09 -8.58
N THR A 78 -16.87 10.39 -9.68
CA THR A 78 -16.94 9.57 -10.91
C THR A 78 -16.56 8.10 -10.65
N ALA A 79 -15.49 7.86 -9.88
CA ALA A 79 -15.09 6.50 -9.52
C ALA A 79 -16.16 5.76 -8.70
N VAL A 80 -16.80 6.45 -7.74
CA VAL A 80 -17.92 5.89 -6.98
C VAL A 80 -19.11 5.60 -7.91
N GLU A 81 -19.49 6.52 -8.79
CA GLU A 81 -20.60 6.31 -9.74
C GLU A 81 -20.35 5.11 -10.66
N HIS A 82 -19.12 4.95 -11.14
CA HIS A 82 -18.72 3.80 -11.95
C HIS A 82 -18.84 2.50 -11.16
N LEU A 83 -18.25 2.45 -9.97
CA LEU A 83 -18.30 1.31 -9.08
C LEU A 83 -19.73 0.88 -8.74
N LEU A 84 -20.60 1.84 -8.41
CA LEU A 84 -22.00 1.59 -8.10
C LEU A 84 -22.78 1.06 -9.30
N ARG A 85 -22.50 1.60 -10.49
CA ARG A 85 -23.13 1.13 -11.74
C ARG A 85 -22.73 -0.30 -12.07
N GLU A 86 -21.44 -0.64 -11.94
CA GLU A 86 -20.98 -2.02 -12.12
C GLU A 86 -21.59 -2.98 -11.10
N ALA A 87 -21.75 -2.53 -9.85
CA ALA A 87 -22.36 -3.33 -8.79
C ALA A 87 -23.90 -3.40 -8.86
N GLY A 88 -24.56 -2.59 -9.69
CA GLY A 88 -26.02 -2.48 -9.72
C GLY A 88 -26.61 -1.90 -8.42
N ILE A 89 -25.84 -1.06 -7.72
CA ILE A 89 -26.23 -0.45 -6.43
C ILE A 89 -26.61 1.01 -6.62
N THR A 90 -27.66 1.45 -5.94
CA THR A 90 -28.07 2.86 -5.89
C THR A 90 -27.39 3.60 -4.73
N PRO A 91 -27.11 4.90 -4.83
CA PRO A 91 -26.51 5.68 -3.73
C PRO A 91 -27.27 5.56 -2.40
N ALA A 92 -28.60 5.46 -2.44
CA ALA A 92 -29.44 5.32 -1.25
C ALA A 92 -29.20 4.03 -0.44
N GLN A 93 -28.53 3.03 -1.02
CA GLN A 93 -28.15 1.79 -0.33
C GLN A 93 -26.81 1.92 0.39
N LEU A 94 -26.01 2.95 0.10
CA LEU A 94 -24.77 3.20 0.80
C LEU A 94 -25.04 3.76 2.20
N ALA A 95 -24.32 3.25 3.18
CA ALA A 95 -24.31 3.78 4.53
C ALA A 95 -23.35 4.99 4.65
N PHE A 96 -22.20 4.93 3.98
CA PHE A 96 -21.19 5.99 3.96
C PHE A 96 -20.15 5.79 2.84
N VAL A 97 -19.37 6.84 2.60
CA VAL A 97 -18.13 6.80 1.81
C VAL A 97 -16.95 7.11 2.74
N ALA A 98 -15.86 6.39 2.62
CA ALA A 98 -14.60 6.68 3.30
C ALA A 98 -13.55 7.08 2.26
N SER A 99 -13.07 8.32 2.30
CA SER A 99 -12.13 8.84 1.33
C SER A 99 -10.81 9.22 1.98
N HIS A 100 -9.75 8.50 1.64
CA HIS A 100 -8.39 8.90 2.02
C HIS A 100 -8.01 10.24 1.40
N GLY A 101 -8.41 10.45 0.14
CA GLY A 101 -8.00 11.57 -0.67
C GLY A 101 -6.69 11.34 -1.43
N GLN A 102 -6.23 12.37 -2.14
CA GLN A 102 -4.92 12.44 -2.76
C GLN A 102 -3.96 13.17 -1.83
N THR A 103 -2.86 12.53 -1.42
CA THR A 103 -1.82 13.24 -0.66
C THR A 103 -1.09 14.22 -1.56
N VAL A 104 -1.07 15.51 -1.18
CA VAL A 104 -0.27 16.55 -1.85
C VAL A 104 0.88 17.05 -0.98
N TRP A 105 0.81 16.82 0.34
CA TRP A 105 1.91 17.11 1.25
C TRP A 105 1.92 16.09 2.40
N HIS A 106 3.11 15.62 2.76
CA HIS A 106 3.30 14.77 3.94
C HIS A 106 4.67 15.03 4.56
N GLU A 107 4.65 15.55 5.79
CA GLU A 107 5.82 15.77 6.63
C GLU A 107 5.59 15.03 7.95
N PRO A 108 6.17 13.82 8.12
CA PRO A 108 5.93 12.96 9.28
C PRO A 108 6.06 13.69 10.62
N GLY A 109 5.06 13.54 11.48
CA GLY A 109 5.01 14.15 12.81
C GLY A 109 4.75 15.66 12.83
N ARG A 110 4.61 16.31 11.67
CA ARG A 110 4.43 17.76 11.56
C ARG A 110 3.17 18.16 10.81
N ALA A 111 2.99 17.66 9.59
CA ALA A 111 1.90 18.07 8.72
C ALA A 111 1.52 16.98 7.71
N SER A 112 0.24 16.89 7.38
CA SER A 112 -0.20 16.11 6.22
C SER A 112 -1.42 16.76 5.59
N LEU A 113 -1.46 16.79 4.25
CA LEU A 113 -2.56 17.37 3.50
C LEU A 113 -3.03 16.38 2.43
N GLN A 114 -4.27 15.93 2.58
CA GLN A 114 -5.00 15.14 1.60
C GLN A 114 -6.08 16.02 0.96
N LEU A 115 -6.11 16.04 -0.37
CA LEU A 115 -7.13 16.73 -1.15
C LEU A 115 -8.19 15.75 -1.68
N GLY A 116 -9.34 16.28 -2.10
CA GLY A 116 -10.53 15.52 -2.44
C GLY A 116 -11.67 15.92 -1.53
N ASP A 117 -12.51 16.83 -2.02
CA ASP A 117 -13.53 17.48 -1.22
C ASP A 117 -14.61 16.49 -0.75
N PRO A 118 -14.72 16.21 0.57
CA PRO A 118 -15.75 15.31 1.07
C PRO A 118 -17.16 15.91 0.97
N ALA A 119 -17.31 17.24 0.85
CA ALA A 119 -18.62 17.86 0.65
C ALA A 119 -19.17 17.55 -0.75
N VAL A 120 -18.31 17.47 -1.78
CA VAL A 120 -18.71 17.02 -3.13
C VAL A 120 -19.26 15.61 -3.06
N LEU A 121 -18.56 14.70 -2.39
CA LEU A 121 -19.01 13.31 -2.23
C LEU A 121 -20.32 13.21 -1.44
N ALA A 122 -20.46 13.98 -0.36
CA ALA A 122 -21.67 14.00 0.45
C ALA A 122 -22.88 14.47 -0.38
N GLU A 123 -22.74 15.60 -1.08
CA GLU A 123 -23.80 16.18 -1.92
C GLU A 123 -24.19 15.25 -3.09
N ARG A 124 -23.20 14.63 -3.76
CA ARG A 124 -23.43 13.75 -4.91
C ARG A 124 -24.22 12.49 -4.56
N PHE A 125 -23.99 11.92 -3.39
CA PHE A 125 -24.53 10.61 -3.02
C PHE A 125 -25.57 10.67 -1.90
N GLY A 126 -25.73 11.80 -1.22
CA GLY A 126 -26.63 11.96 -0.08
C GLY A 126 -26.24 11.06 1.10
N VAL A 127 -24.94 10.83 1.31
CA VAL A 127 -24.42 9.93 2.35
C VAL A 127 -23.34 10.60 3.18
N THR A 128 -23.16 10.08 4.40
CA THR A 128 -22.06 10.51 5.26
C THR A 128 -20.72 10.19 4.61
N VAL A 129 -19.77 11.12 4.70
CA VAL A 129 -18.39 10.92 4.21
C VAL A 129 -17.42 10.98 5.37
N VAL A 130 -16.56 9.97 5.51
CA VAL A 130 -15.42 9.98 6.43
C VAL A 130 -14.14 10.27 5.65
N SER A 131 -13.39 11.29 6.03
CA SER A 131 -12.16 11.70 5.32
C SER A 131 -11.06 12.14 6.28
N ASP A 132 -9.88 12.56 5.77
CA ASP A 132 -8.77 13.10 6.57
C ASP A 132 -8.30 12.19 7.73
N PHE A 133 -7.99 10.93 7.40
CA PHE A 133 -7.58 9.94 8.40
C PHE A 133 -6.24 10.26 9.07
N ARG A 134 -5.32 10.96 8.38
CA ARG A 134 -3.93 11.16 8.84
C ARG A 134 -3.81 12.24 9.90
N SER A 135 -4.54 13.34 9.77
CA SER A 135 -4.36 14.52 10.62
C SER A 135 -4.51 14.23 12.10
N ARG A 136 -5.44 13.34 12.48
CA ARG A 136 -5.66 13.02 13.89
C ARG A 136 -4.54 12.18 14.51
N ASP A 137 -3.89 11.31 13.73
CA ASP A 137 -2.71 10.56 14.16
C ASP A 137 -1.52 11.50 14.34
N VAL A 138 -1.29 12.41 13.38
CA VAL A 138 -0.24 13.45 13.49
C VAL A 138 -0.42 14.32 14.73
N ALA A 139 -1.64 14.80 14.99
CA ALA A 139 -1.94 15.57 16.20
C ALA A 139 -1.70 14.77 17.51
N ALA A 140 -1.79 13.44 17.45
CA ALA A 140 -1.48 12.55 18.56
C ALA A 140 0.03 12.24 18.71
N GLY A 141 0.89 12.87 17.92
CA GLY A 141 2.34 12.68 17.91
C GLY A 141 2.82 11.53 17.01
N GLY A 142 1.92 10.94 16.22
CA GLY A 142 2.28 9.93 15.23
C GLY A 142 2.75 10.55 13.93
N GLN A 143 3.20 9.71 13.01
CA GLN A 143 3.67 10.14 11.70
C GLN A 143 2.52 10.39 10.72
N GLY A 144 1.29 9.94 10.99
CA GLY A 144 0.18 9.97 10.03
C GLY A 144 0.22 8.84 8.99
N ALA A 145 1.18 7.92 9.11
CA ALA A 145 1.41 6.79 8.23
C ALA A 145 2.26 5.71 8.94
N PRO A 146 2.20 4.45 8.50
CA PRO A 146 1.14 3.85 7.68
C PRO A 146 -0.15 3.64 8.49
N LEU A 147 -1.32 3.78 7.85
CA LEU A 147 -2.63 3.58 8.52
C LEU A 147 -3.28 2.22 8.21
N VAL A 148 -2.88 1.57 7.11
CA VAL A 148 -3.33 0.21 6.74
C VAL A 148 -3.06 -0.86 7.83
N PRO A 149 -2.03 -0.76 8.70
CA PRO A 149 -1.80 -1.77 9.73
C PRO A 149 -2.99 -2.07 10.66
N ILE A 150 -3.93 -1.13 10.85
CA ILE A 150 -5.14 -1.43 11.63
C ILE A 150 -6.04 -2.45 10.91
N ALA A 151 -6.18 -2.32 9.58
CA ALA A 151 -6.94 -3.24 8.76
C ALA A 151 -6.22 -4.59 8.67
N ASP A 152 -4.89 -4.57 8.52
CA ASP A 152 -4.06 -5.78 8.60
C ASP A 152 -4.30 -6.53 9.92
N ALA A 153 -4.25 -5.83 11.05
CA ALA A 153 -4.42 -6.42 12.37
C ALA A 153 -5.82 -6.98 12.61
N LEU A 154 -6.86 -6.23 12.23
CA LEU A 154 -8.24 -6.58 12.55
C LEU A 154 -8.90 -7.49 11.51
N LEU A 155 -8.54 -7.38 10.23
CA LEU A 155 -9.17 -8.11 9.13
C LEU A 155 -8.33 -9.29 8.65
N PHE A 156 -7.03 -9.07 8.41
CA PHE A 156 -6.23 -9.95 7.55
C PHE A 156 -5.22 -10.83 8.31
N GLY A 157 -4.98 -10.58 9.60
CA GLY A 157 -4.15 -11.46 10.45
C GLY A 157 -4.72 -12.88 10.55
N HIS A 158 -3.89 -13.88 10.86
CA HIS A 158 -4.39 -15.24 11.06
C HIS A 158 -5.06 -15.38 12.45
N PRO A 159 -6.13 -16.20 12.62
CA PRO A 159 -6.86 -16.24 13.89
C PRO A 159 -6.15 -17.06 14.97
N ARG A 160 -5.16 -17.90 14.62
CA ARG A 160 -4.49 -18.83 15.55
C ARG A 160 -2.99 -18.64 15.70
N HIS A 161 -2.36 -17.96 14.76
CA HIS A 161 -0.90 -17.81 14.72
C HIS A 161 -0.52 -16.47 14.09
N GLY A 162 0.78 -16.15 14.10
CA GLY A 162 1.26 -14.87 13.61
C GLY A 162 1.42 -14.86 12.09
N ARG A 163 1.01 -13.76 11.46
CA ARG A 163 1.00 -13.59 10.00
C ARG A 163 1.78 -12.35 9.59
N ALA A 164 2.61 -12.47 8.57
CA ALA A 164 3.18 -11.35 7.84
C ALA A 164 2.32 -11.02 6.62
N LEU A 165 1.99 -9.75 6.44
CA LEU A 165 1.30 -9.24 5.26
C LEU A 165 2.30 -8.37 4.51
N LEU A 166 2.82 -8.90 3.40
CA LEU A 166 3.87 -8.28 2.60
C LEU A 166 3.25 -7.64 1.35
N ASN A 167 3.40 -6.34 1.19
CA ASN A 167 3.11 -5.68 -0.09
C ASN A 167 4.40 -5.50 -0.88
N ILE A 168 4.44 -5.98 -2.12
CA ILE A 168 5.55 -5.78 -3.05
C ILE A 168 5.08 -4.84 -4.17
N GLY A 169 5.00 -3.55 -3.84
CA GLY A 169 4.82 -2.47 -4.81
C GLY A 169 6.17 -1.97 -5.32
N GLY A 170 6.29 -0.68 -5.65
CA GLY A 170 7.59 -0.09 -6.00
C GLY A 170 8.65 -0.31 -4.90
N MET A 171 8.25 -0.11 -3.65
CA MET A 171 8.96 -0.54 -2.45
C MET A 171 8.23 -1.75 -1.85
N ALA A 172 8.96 -2.58 -1.12
CA ALA A 172 8.38 -3.71 -0.40
C ALA A 172 8.24 -3.38 1.08
N ASN A 173 7.04 -3.55 1.64
CA ASN A 173 6.74 -3.28 3.04
C ASN A 173 5.98 -4.44 3.68
N VAL A 174 6.22 -4.67 4.97
CA VAL A 174 5.63 -5.79 5.70
C VAL A 174 4.95 -5.30 6.97
N THR A 175 3.76 -5.81 7.23
CA THR A 175 3.08 -5.73 8.52
C THR A 175 3.08 -7.11 9.17
N TRP A 176 3.67 -7.23 10.34
CA TRP A 176 3.54 -8.40 11.21
C TRP A 176 2.35 -8.24 12.13
N VAL A 177 1.47 -9.26 12.16
CA VAL A 177 0.30 -9.34 13.01
C VAL A 177 0.42 -10.58 13.89
N PRO A 178 0.59 -10.45 15.22
CA PRO A 178 0.73 -11.61 16.11
C PRO A 178 -0.50 -12.54 16.11
N GLN A 179 -1.69 -11.96 16.00
CA GLN A 179 -2.96 -12.67 15.89
C GLN A 179 -4.04 -11.68 15.43
N ARG A 180 -5.00 -12.14 14.60
CA ARG A 180 -6.14 -11.32 14.17
C ARG A 180 -6.88 -10.72 15.37
N GLY A 181 -7.25 -9.45 15.26
CA GLY A 181 -7.94 -8.71 16.31
C GLY A 181 -7.02 -8.10 17.37
N ARG A 182 -5.70 -8.31 17.28
CA ARG A 182 -4.71 -7.76 18.22
C ARG A 182 -3.82 -6.72 17.55
N THR A 183 -3.75 -5.54 18.14
CA THR A 183 -2.83 -4.47 17.72
C THR A 183 -1.53 -4.48 18.51
N ASP A 184 -1.53 -5.05 19.72
CA ASP A 184 -0.32 -5.19 20.53
C ASP A 184 0.67 -6.15 19.86
N GLY A 185 1.91 -5.69 19.69
CA GLY A 185 2.97 -6.45 19.01
C GLY A 185 2.90 -6.39 17.48
N VAL A 186 2.00 -5.57 16.90
CA VAL A 186 2.04 -5.27 15.47
C VAL A 186 3.29 -4.44 15.17
N VAL A 187 4.02 -4.86 14.13
CA VAL A 187 5.24 -4.21 13.65
C VAL A 187 5.09 -3.97 12.15
N ALA A 188 5.38 -2.76 11.68
CA ALA A 188 5.32 -2.42 10.27
C ALA A 188 6.56 -1.64 9.84
N PHE A 189 7.13 -1.96 8.68
CA PHE A 189 8.29 -1.26 8.12
C PHE A 189 8.51 -1.59 6.65
N ASP A 190 9.30 -0.74 5.98
CA ASP A 190 9.78 -1.01 4.63
C ASP A 190 10.99 -1.95 4.68
N THR A 191 10.92 -3.00 3.89
CA THR A 191 12.01 -3.96 3.72
C THR A 191 13.06 -3.49 2.73
N GLY A 192 12.72 -2.54 1.84
CA GLY A 192 13.61 -2.01 0.79
C GLY A 192 12.92 -1.93 -0.57
N PRO A 193 13.65 -2.11 -1.68
CA PRO A 193 13.06 -2.09 -3.01
C PRO A 193 12.08 -3.26 -3.18
N GLY A 194 10.94 -2.99 -3.81
CA GLY A 194 10.02 -4.00 -4.34
C GLY A 194 10.31 -4.17 -5.84
N VAL A 195 9.35 -3.80 -6.69
CA VAL A 195 9.51 -3.85 -8.16
C VAL A 195 10.14 -2.59 -8.76
N ALA A 196 10.29 -1.46 -8.03
CA ALA A 196 10.77 -0.21 -8.65
C ALA A 196 12.16 -0.33 -9.28
N VAL A 197 13.11 -0.98 -8.57
CA VAL A 197 14.46 -1.24 -9.09
C VAL A 197 14.42 -2.27 -10.22
N LEU A 198 13.60 -3.32 -10.08
CA LEU A 198 13.40 -4.35 -11.10
C LEU A 198 12.90 -3.73 -12.41
N ASP A 199 11.83 -2.97 -12.36
CA ASP A 199 11.20 -2.36 -13.54
C ASP A 199 12.15 -1.36 -14.21
N ALA A 200 12.93 -0.60 -13.41
CA ALA A 200 13.96 0.30 -13.94
C ALA A 200 15.08 -0.46 -14.67
N VAL A 201 15.53 -1.60 -14.13
CA VAL A 201 16.50 -2.47 -14.81
C VAL A 201 15.89 -3.03 -16.10
N VAL A 202 14.63 -3.48 -16.07
CA VAL A 202 13.94 -3.99 -17.26
C VAL A 202 13.86 -2.93 -18.36
N ARG A 203 13.33 -1.73 -18.06
CA ARG A 203 13.26 -0.64 -19.05
C ARG A 203 14.62 -0.30 -19.64
N ALA A 204 15.68 -0.37 -18.84
CA ALA A 204 17.01 -0.06 -19.31
C ALA A 204 17.62 -1.11 -20.25
N VAL A 205 17.25 -2.39 -20.12
CA VAL A 205 17.79 -3.49 -20.96
C VAL A 205 16.82 -3.95 -22.05
N ARG A 206 15.53 -3.64 -21.88
CA ARG A 206 14.40 -3.93 -22.78
C ARG A 206 13.45 -2.74 -22.79
N PRO A 207 13.77 -1.68 -23.56
CA PRO A 207 12.96 -0.45 -23.60
C PRO A 207 11.52 -0.65 -24.11
N ASP A 208 11.25 -1.78 -24.74
CA ASP A 208 9.93 -2.21 -25.19
C ASP A 208 9.04 -2.76 -24.06
N LEU A 209 9.61 -3.03 -22.88
CA LEU A 209 8.90 -3.58 -21.73
C LEU A 209 8.91 -2.58 -20.56
N ALA A 210 7.74 -2.40 -19.93
CA ALA A 210 7.62 -1.57 -18.74
C ALA A 210 8.11 -2.27 -17.46
N TYR A 211 7.94 -3.60 -17.39
CA TYR A 211 8.27 -4.48 -16.27
C TYR A 211 8.48 -5.93 -16.76
N ASP A 212 9.00 -6.81 -15.90
CA ASP A 212 9.22 -8.24 -16.22
C ASP A 212 7.93 -9.06 -16.02
N GLU A 213 7.18 -9.23 -17.11
CA GLU A 213 5.91 -9.97 -17.12
C GLU A 213 6.10 -11.43 -16.65
N ASP A 214 5.32 -11.84 -15.63
CA ASP A 214 5.41 -13.14 -14.94
C ASP A 214 6.81 -13.48 -14.36
N GLY A 215 7.79 -12.59 -14.43
CA GLY A 215 9.19 -12.90 -14.09
C GLY A 215 9.92 -13.74 -15.15
N ARG A 216 9.48 -13.71 -16.41
CA ARG A 216 10.01 -14.57 -17.49
C ARG A 216 11.44 -14.23 -17.87
N LEU A 217 11.81 -12.96 -17.85
CA LEU A 217 13.17 -12.52 -18.16
C LEU A 217 14.12 -12.87 -17.01
N ALA A 218 13.71 -12.61 -15.76
CA ALA A 218 14.47 -13.04 -14.59
C ALA A 218 14.70 -14.56 -14.54
N ALA A 219 13.73 -15.37 -14.99
CA ALA A 219 13.84 -16.82 -14.99
C ALA A 219 14.94 -17.36 -15.92
N GLN A 220 15.35 -16.58 -16.92
CA GLN A 220 16.37 -16.95 -17.91
C GLN A 220 17.79 -16.56 -17.45
N GLY A 221 17.89 -15.73 -16.41
CA GLY A 221 19.14 -15.17 -15.93
C GLY A 221 19.68 -15.86 -14.69
N HIS A 222 20.96 -15.61 -14.43
CA HIS A 222 21.66 -15.98 -13.21
C HIS A 222 22.07 -14.68 -12.50
N PRO A 223 21.65 -14.48 -11.23
CA PRO A 223 22.01 -13.26 -10.51
C PRO A 223 23.52 -13.19 -10.27
N VAL A 224 24.07 -11.98 -10.27
CA VAL A 224 25.47 -11.69 -9.90
C VAL A 224 25.55 -11.51 -8.37
N PRO A 225 25.97 -12.52 -7.58
CA PRO A 225 25.72 -12.53 -6.14
C PRO A 225 26.53 -11.47 -5.38
N GLY A 226 27.76 -11.19 -5.80
CA GLY A 226 28.65 -10.20 -5.16
C GLY A 226 28.07 -8.79 -5.20
N VAL A 227 27.37 -8.44 -6.29
CA VAL A 227 26.65 -7.16 -6.41
C VAL A 227 25.51 -7.07 -5.40
N VAL A 228 24.73 -8.14 -5.24
CA VAL A 228 23.63 -8.16 -4.28
C VAL A 228 24.15 -8.02 -2.85
N ASP A 229 25.22 -8.73 -2.50
CA ASP A 229 25.89 -8.63 -1.19
C ASP A 229 26.36 -7.20 -0.91
N ALA A 230 27.05 -6.58 -1.88
CA ALA A 230 27.57 -5.23 -1.75
C ALA A 230 26.47 -4.19 -1.59
N LEU A 231 25.35 -4.32 -2.31
CA LEU A 231 24.22 -3.39 -2.21
C LEU A 231 23.46 -3.56 -0.89
N LEU A 232 23.26 -4.79 -0.42
CA LEU A 232 22.60 -5.06 0.87
C LEU A 232 23.45 -4.66 2.08
N ALA A 233 24.74 -4.36 1.90
CA ALA A 233 25.57 -3.72 2.92
C ALA A 233 25.27 -2.22 3.12
N GLY A 234 24.25 -1.66 2.47
CA GLY A 234 23.79 -0.30 2.71
C GLY A 234 23.22 -0.06 4.12
N ALA A 235 23.30 1.18 4.61
CA ALA A 235 22.85 1.55 5.96
C ALA A 235 21.35 1.25 6.21
N PHE A 236 20.49 1.49 5.21
CA PHE A 236 19.06 1.23 5.29
C PHE A 236 18.74 -0.24 5.62
N PHE A 237 19.43 -1.19 4.98
CA PHE A 237 19.20 -2.62 5.18
C PHE A 237 19.63 -3.09 6.57
N ARG A 238 20.61 -2.42 7.21
CA ARG A 238 21.05 -2.74 8.57
C ARG A 238 20.21 -2.09 9.67
N ALA A 239 19.48 -1.02 9.36
CA ALA A 239 18.70 -0.29 10.35
C ALA A 239 17.55 -1.13 10.91
N PRO A 240 17.29 -1.09 12.24
CA PRO A 240 16.10 -1.70 12.83
C PRO A 240 14.82 -0.94 12.45
N PRO A 241 13.64 -1.58 12.51
CA PRO A 241 12.35 -0.88 12.51
C PRO A 241 12.21 0.05 13.72
N PRO A 242 11.39 1.13 13.63
CA PRO A 242 10.61 1.54 12.46
C PRO A 242 11.49 2.21 11.39
N LYS A 243 11.23 1.91 10.12
CA LYS A 243 11.91 2.54 8.98
C LYS A 243 11.02 2.57 7.74
N SER A 244 11.20 3.60 6.93
CA SER A 244 10.52 3.79 5.65
C SER A 244 11.49 4.27 4.57
N THR A 245 11.11 4.14 3.31
CA THR A 245 11.90 4.52 2.14
C THR A 245 11.02 4.70 0.90
N GLY A 246 11.56 5.34 -0.14
CA GLY A 246 10.89 5.50 -1.42
C GLY A 246 11.83 5.45 -2.63
N ARG A 247 11.32 5.94 -3.75
CA ARG A 247 12.03 5.98 -5.05
C ARG A 247 13.24 6.90 -5.02
N GLU A 248 13.30 7.84 -4.10
CA GLU A 248 14.47 8.70 -3.85
C GLU A 248 15.70 7.89 -3.44
N ALA A 249 15.51 6.77 -2.71
CA ALA A 249 16.59 5.87 -2.33
C ALA A 249 16.74 4.69 -3.31
N PHE A 250 15.62 4.16 -3.80
CA PHE A 250 15.54 2.91 -4.56
C PHE A 250 14.89 3.09 -5.95
N GLY A 251 15.25 4.16 -6.66
CA GLY A 251 14.77 4.47 -8.01
C GLY A 251 15.79 4.20 -9.11
N GLU A 252 15.65 4.95 -10.22
CA GLU A 252 16.47 4.83 -11.44
C GLU A 252 17.99 4.89 -11.16
N ALA A 253 18.42 5.81 -10.29
CA ALA A 253 19.84 5.93 -9.94
C ALA A 253 20.38 4.68 -9.22
N PHE A 254 19.56 4.05 -8.38
CA PHE A 254 19.92 2.80 -7.71
C PHE A 254 20.00 1.64 -8.73
N ALA A 255 19.03 1.56 -9.65
CA ALA A 255 19.00 0.56 -10.70
C ALA A 255 20.20 0.68 -11.66
N ALA A 256 20.59 1.90 -12.04
CA ALA A 256 21.79 2.17 -12.82
C ALA A 256 23.04 1.67 -12.10
N ARG A 257 23.20 2.00 -10.82
CA ARG A 257 24.33 1.53 -10.00
C ARG A 257 24.38 0.00 -9.88
N LEU A 258 23.23 -0.66 -9.77
CA LEU A 258 23.16 -2.13 -9.77
C LEU A 258 23.69 -2.68 -11.09
N ARG A 259 23.21 -2.16 -12.22
CA ARG A 259 23.67 -2.58 -13.56
C ARG A 259 25.16 -2.34 -13.78
N GLU A 260 25.66 -1.15 -13.43
CA GLU A 260 27.07 -0.81 -13.57
C GLU A 260 27.97 -1.76 -12.76
N ARG A 261 27.59 -2.08 -11.52
CA ARG A 261 28.33 -3.03 -10.69
C ARG A 261 28.27 -4.45 -11.25
N ALA A 262 27.11 -4.89 -11.74
CA ALA A 262 26.95 -6.20 -12.35
C ALA A 262 27.79 -6.36 -13.62
N LEU A 263 27.83 -5.33 -14.48
CA LEU A 263 28.67 -5.34 -15.67
C LEU A 263 30.17 -5.18 -15.35
N ALA A 264 30.53 -4.51 -14.26
CA ALA A 264 31.92 -4.42 -13.81
C ALA A 264 32.42 -5.76 -13.24
N GLU A 265 31.61 -6.46 -12.46
CA GLU A 265 31.94 -7.76 -11.86
C GLU A 265 31.86 -8.90 -12.90
N GLN A 266 30.86 -8.85 -13.78
CA GLN A 266 30.64 -9.83 -14.83
C GLN A 266 30.34 -9.11 -16.17
N PRO A 267 31.37 -8.74 -16.95
CA PRO A 267 31.20 -8.02 -18.23
C PRO A 267 30.35 -8.72 -19.28
N ALA A 268 30.23 -10.05 -19.18
CA ALA A 268 29.40 -10.88 -20.06
C ALA A 268 27.96 -11.08 -19.55
N ALA A 269 27.55 -10.41 -18.47
CA ALA A 269 26.20 -10.52 -17.93
C ALA A 269 25.15 -10.12 -18.99
N SER A 270 24.22 -11.02 -19.25
CA SER A 270 23.11 -10.80 -20.16
C SER A 270 22.06 -9.85 -19.56
N PRO A 271 21.16 -9.27 -20.38
CA PRO A 271 19.96 -8.59 -19.88
C PRO A 271 19.18 -9.42 -18.85
N ALA A 272 19.06 -10.74 -19.06
CA ALA A 272 18.38 -11.63 -18.13
C ALA A 272 19.11 -11.73 -16.77
N ASP A 273 20.45 -11.78 -16.77
CA ASP A 273 21.25 -11.81 -15.54
C ASP A 273 21.10 -10.52 -14.72
N LEU A 274 21.02 -9.37 -15.39
CA LEU A 274 20.80 -8.08 -14.72
C LEU A 274 19.41 -8.02 -14.05
N VAL A 275 18.38 -8.52 -14.73
CA VAL A 275 17.02 -8.59 -14.19
C VAL A 275 16.93 -9.62 -13.06
N ALA A 276 17.57 -10.79 -13.21
CA ALA A 276 17.69 -11.79 -12.15
C ALA A 276 18.43 -11.25 -10.91
N THR A 277 19.46 -10.41 -11.11
CA THR A 277 20.18 -9.72 -10.03
C THR A 277 19.26 -8.75 -9.27
N ALA A 278 18.40 -8.01 -9.99
CA ALA A 278 17.42 -7.12 -9.36
C ALA A 278 16.35 -7.90 -8.57
N VAL A 279 15.83 -9.02 -9.10
CA VAL A 279 14.93 -9.91 -8.35
C VAL A 279 15.61 -10.45 -7.09
N ALA A 280 16.86 -10.92 -7.21
CA ALA A 280 17.62 -11.44 -6.08
C ALA A 280 17.85 -10.39 -5.00
N LEU A 281 18.08 -9.12 -5.36
CA LEU A 281 18.16 -8.01 -4.41
C LEU A 281 16.87 -7.87 -3.60
N THR A 282 15.72 -7.77 -4.27
CA THR A 282 14.41 -7.62 -3.61
C THR A 282 14.11 -8.81 -2.70
N VAL A 283 14.27 -10.03 -3.20
CA VAL A 283 14.03 -11.27 -2.44
C VAL A 283 14.91 -11.34 -1.20
N ARG A 284 16.23 -11.12 -1.36
CA ARG A 284 17.17 -11.21 -0.25
C ARG A 284 16.98 -10.08 0.76
N SER A 285 16.59 -8.89 0.30
CA SER A 285 16.20 -7.80 1.18
C SER A 285 15.01 -8.24 2.05
N ILE A 286 13.90 -8.66 1.44
CA ILE A 286 12.71 -9.10 2.18
C ILE A 286 13.04 -10.23 3.15
N ALA A 287 13.71 -11.29 2.66
CA ALA A 287 14.03 -12.47 3.46
C ALA A 287 14.90 -12.12 4.68
N ASP A 288 15.94 -11.29 4.49
CA ASP A 288 16.81 -10.83 5.57
C ASP A 288 16.04 -10.01 6.61
N GLN A 289 15.21 -9.05 6.18
CA GLN A 289 14.45 -8.21 7.09
C GLN A 289 13.40 -9.00 7.88
N VAL A 290 12.66 -9.89 7.20
CA VAL A 290 11.68 -10.79 7.84
C VAL A 290 12.38 -11.67 8.88
N THR A 291 13.53 -12.25 8.54
CA THR A 291 14.26 -13.15 9.44
C THR A 291 14.88 -12.43 10.64
N ARG A 292 15.34 -11.18 10.47
CA ARG A 292 15.97 -10.40 11.54
C ARG A 292 14.97 -9.82 12.52
N TRP A 293 13.88 -9.27 12.00
CA TRP A 293 13.03 -8.36 12.78
C TRP A 293 11.68 -8.94 13.18
N LEU A 294 11.23 -10.05 12.56
CA LEU A 294 9.97 -10.68 12.92
C LEU A 294 10.18 -11.85 13.90
N PRO A 295 9.19 -12.16 14.76
CA PRO A 295 9.28 -13.27 15.71
C PRO A 295 9.60 -14.60 15.04
N LYS A 296 10.42 -15.43 15.69
CA LYS A 296 10.94 -16.70 15.17
C LYS A 296 10.20 -17.94 15.63
N ASP A 297 9.33 -17.79 16.62
CA ASP A 297 8.69 -18.93 17.29
C ASP A 297 7.29 -19.18 16.75
N GLY A 298 6.88 -20.45 16.72
CA GLY A 298 5.54 -20.89 16.32
C GLY A 298 5.31 -20.97 14.81
N GLU A 299 4.11 -21.44 14.46
CA GLU A 299 3.59 -21.48 13.09
C GLU A 299 3.42 -20.05 12.56
N ARG A 300 3.90 -19.78 11.35
CA ARG A 300 3.92 -18.44 10.75
C ARG A 300 3.74 -18.52 9.25
N ASP A 301 2.92 -17.63 8.73
CA ASP A 301 2.71 -17.48 7.30
C ASP A 301 2.99 -16.04 6.83
N LEU A 302 3.16 -15.92 5.53
CA LEU A 302 3.42 -14.66 4.85
C LEU A 302 2.56 -14.61 3.61
N LEU A 303 1.62 -13.66 3.58
CA LEU A 303 0.79 -13.42 2.40
C LEU A 303 1.29 -12.21 1.63
N VAL A 304 1.49 -12.41 0.32
CA VAL A 304 2.04 -11.40 -0.59
C VAL A 304 0.95 -10.73 -1.41
N ALA A 305 0.97 -9.41 -1.45
CA ALA A 305 0.12 -8.54 -2.27
C ALA A 305 0.99 -7.59 -3.13
N GLY A 306 0.34 -6.78 -3.97
CA GLY A 306 0.97 -5.81 -4.86
C GLY A 306 1.53 -6.42 -6.15
N GLY A 307 2.00 -5.57 -7.06
CA GLY A 307 2.44 -5.99 -8.41
C GLY A 307 3.51 -7.09 -8.41
N GLY A 308 4.40 -7.11 -7.41
CA GLY A 308 5.42 -8.15 -7.27
C GLY A 308 4.85 -9.55 -7.01
N ALA A 309 3.63 -9.67 -6.48
CA ALA A 309 2.94 -10.95 -6.30
C ALA A 309 2.63 -11.64 -7.63
N ARG A 310 2.54 -10.88 -8.74
CA ARG A 310 2.33 -11.40 -10.10
C ARG A 310 3.65 -11.91 -10.74
N ASN A 311 4.80 -11.60 -10.17
CA ASN A 311 6.09 -12.09 -10.65
C ASN A 311 6.39 -13.49 -10.07
N ARG A 312 6.17 -14.54 -10.87
CA ARG A 312 6.29 -15.93 -10.42
C ARG A 312 7.72 -16.30 -10.03
N THR A 313 8.72 -15.74 -10.70
CA THR A 313 10.13 -15.95 -10.37
C THR A 313 10.47 -15.36 -9.01
N LEU A 314 10.02 -14.13 -8.74
CA LEU A 314 10.16 -13.47 -7.45
C LEU A 314 9.48 -14.30 -6.35
N MET A 315 8.23 -14.69 -6.53
CA MET A 315 7.48 -15.49 -5.54
C MET A 315 8.16 -16.82 -5.23
N ARG A 316 8.64 -17.55 -6.25
CA ARG A 316 9.38 -18.80 -6.07
C ARG A 316 10.68 -18.58 -5.29
N GLN A 317 11.45 -17.56 -5.64
CA GLN A 317 12.71 -17.26 -4.94
C GLN A 317 12.45 -16.77 -3.51
N LEU A 318 11.37 -16.02 -3.26
CA LEU A 318 10.99 -15.57 -1.94
C LEU A 318 10.61 -16.74 -1.02
N ALA A 319 9.80 -17.68 -1.50
CA ALA A 319 9.48 -18.90 -0.75
C ALA A 319 10.74 -19.71 -0.40
N ALA A 320 11.68 -19.85 -1.34
CA ALA A 320 12.95 -20.51 -1.09
C ALA A 320 13.86 -19.74 -0.10
N GLY A 321 13.78 -18.40 -0.09
CA GLY A 321 14.55 -17.54 0.80
C GLY A 321 14.03 -17.46 2.24
N LEU A 322 12.84 -18.00 2.51
CA LEU A 322 12.19 -17.98 3.83
C LEU A 322 11.87 -19.39 4.33
N PRO A 323 12.87 -20.26 4.55
CA PRO A 323 12.64 -21.59 5.08
C PRO A 323 11.95 -21.49 6.45
N GLY A 324 10.81 -22.18 6.58
CA GLY A 324 9.99 -22.17 7.80
C GLY A 324 8.81 -21.18 7.78
N TRP A 325 8.66 -20.39 6.72
CA TRP A 325 7.45 -19.60 6.46
C TRP A 325 6.56 -20.28 5.42
N GLN A 326 5.25 -20.25 5.64
CA GLN A 326 4.27 -20.56 4.59
C GLN A 326 4.04 -19.30 3.75
N VAL A 327 4.68 -19.21 2.58
CA VAL A 327 4.52 -18.08 1.67
C VAL A 327 3.37 -18.34 0.71
N GLY A 328 2.36 -17.47 0.71
CA GLY A 328 1.18 -17.55 -0.15
C GLY A 328 0.80 -16.20 -0.76
N LEU A 329 -0.21 -16.18 -1.63
CA LEU A 329 -0.75 -14.94 -2.17
C LEU A 329 -1.90 -14.44 -1.28
N PHE A 330 -1.96 -13.13 -1.07
CA PHE A 330 -3.09 -12.49 -0.39
C PHE A 330 -4.42 -12.79 -1.11
N ALA A 331 -4.38 -12.83 -2.44
CA ALA A 331 -5.54 -13.10 -3.28
C ALA A 331 -6.09 -14.53 -3.16
N ASP A 332 -5.28 -15.50 -2.72
CA ASP A 332 -5.75 -16.88 -2.52
C ASP A 332 -6.63 -17.02 -1.27
N GLU A 333 -6.50 -16.10 -0.30
CA GLU A 333 -7.28 -16.11 0.94
C GLU A 333 -8.36 -15.04 1.02
N PHE A 334 -8.18 -13.92 0.31
CA PHE A 334 -9.05 -12.76 0.43
C PHE A 334 -9.58 -12.34 -0.94
N PHE A 335 -8.96 -11.35 -1.54
CA PHE A 335 -9.35 -10.75 -2.81
C PHE A 335 -8.09 -10.15 -3.46
N ASP A 336 -8.19 -9.65 -4.69
CA ASP A 336 -7.04 -9.04 -5.36
C ASP A 336 -6.38 -7.97 -4.48
N GLY A 337 -5.07 -8.07 -4.29
CA GLY A 337 -4.30 -7.18 -3.43
C GLY A 337 -4.40 -5.70 -3.84
N ASP A 338 -4.72 -5.41 -5.11
CA ASP A 338 -4.94 -4.04 -5.59
C ASP A 338 -6.11 -3.35 -4.86
N ALA A 339 -7.12 -4.11 -4.43
CA ALA A 339 -8.26 -3.56 -3.68
C ALA A 339 -7.96 -3.30 -2.20
N LYS A 340 -6.84 -3.80 -1.67
CA LYS A 340 -6.57 -3.88 -0.23
C LYS A 340 -6.59 -2.52 0.45
N GLU A 341 -5.98 -1.50 -0.15
CA GLU A 341 -5.93 -0.17 0.47
C GLU A 341 -7.31 0.51 0.50
N ALA A 342 -8.06 0.44 -0.59
CA ALA A 342 -9.43 0.97 -0.65
C ALA A 342 -10.35 0.27 0.36
N VAL A 343 -10.26 -1.07 0.48
CA VAL A 343 -10.97 -1.85 1.51
C VAL A 343 -10.53 -1.42 2.91
N ALA A 344 -9.24 -1.22 3.14
CA ALA A 344 -8.73 -0.75 4.43
C ALA A 344 -9.32 0.61 4.80
N PHE A 345 -9.41 1.58 3.87
CA PHE A 345 -10.00 2.89 4.16
C PHE A 345 -11.52 2.83 4.40
N ALA A 346 -12.26 1.99 3.68
CA ALA A 346 -13.66 1.71 4.03
C ALA A 346 -13.79 1.22 5.47
N PHE A 347 -12.91 0.31 5.89
CA PHE A 347 -12.87 -0.20 7.25
C PHE A 347 -12.40 0.84 8.28
N VAL A 348 -11.42 1.69 7.98
CA VAL A 348 -11.04 2.79 8.90
C VAL A 348 -12.22 3.77 9.06
N GLY A 349 -12.94 4.10 7.99
CA GLY A 349 -14.16 4.90 8.06
C GLY A 349 -15.24 4.25 8.92
N TRP A 350 -15.40 2.92 8.83
CA TRP A 350 -16.27 2.16 9.72
C TRP A 350 -15.88 2.31 11.19
N LEU A 351 -14.58 2.14 11.51
CA LEU A 351 -14.07 2.31 12.86
C LEU A 351 -14.34 3.74 13.37
N THR A 352 -14.20 4.76 12.53
CA THR A 352 -14.54 6.15 12.87
C THR A 352 -16.00 6.29 13.28
N LEU A 353 -16.92 5.75 12.49
CA LEU A 353 -18.37 5.85 12.76
C LEU A 353 -18.79 5.04 14.00
N GLU A 354 -18.07 3.96 14.31
CA GLU A 354 -18.27 3.16 15.53
C GLU A 354 -17.50 3.73 16.75
N GLY A 355 -16.78 4.84 16.61
CA GLY A 355 -16.00 5.46 17.69
C GLY A 355 -14.80 4.63 18.16
N ARG A 356 -14.28 3.76 17.28
CA ARG A 356 -13.16 2.85 17.55
C ARG A 356 -11.84 3.39 16.97
N PRO A 357 -10.69 3.08 17.60
CA PRO A 357 -9.40 3.52 17.09
C PRO A 357 -9.09 2.99 15.68
N GLY A 358 -8.56 3.86 14.82
CA GLY A 358 -8.17 3.54 13.44
C GLY A 358 -6.65 3.56 13.20
N ASN A 359 -5.83 3.71 14.25
CA ASN A 359 -4.37 3.66 14.14
C ASN A 359 -3.79 2.54 15.02
N VAL A 360 -2.55 2.18 14.70
CA VAL A 360 -1.72 1.29 15.52
C VAL A 360 -0.56 2.12 16.07
N PRO A 361 -0.51 2.44 17.38
CA PRO A 361 0.53 3.30 17.95
C PRO A 361 1.96 2.81 17.71
N SER A 362 2.19 1.50 17.73
CA SER A 362 3.50 0.91 17.42
C SER A 362 3.92 1.07 15.96
N ALA A 363 2.96 1.30 15.05
CA ALA A 363 3.24 1.55 13.64
C ALA A 363 3.48 3.03 13.34
N THR A 364 2.68 3.93 13.92
CA THR A 364 2.74 5.37 13.59
C THR A 364 3.60 6.20 14.55
N GLY A 365 3.87 5.70 15.76
CA GLY A 365 4.52 6.48 16.82
C GLY A 365 3.58 7.40 17.61
N ALA A 366 2.27 7.33 17.38
CA ALA A 366 1.30 8.11 18.15
C ALA A 366 1.34 7.75 19.64
N ARG A 367 1.04 8.72 20.52
CA ARG A 367 1.02 8.53 21.99
C ARG A 367 0.00 7.49 22.48
N GLY A 368 -0.90 7.05 21.62
CA GLY A 368 -1.87 6.00 21.92
C GLY A 368 -2.93 5.88 20.83
N PRO A 369 -3.90 4.97 21.01
CA PRO A 369 -4.95 4.72 20.04
C PRO A 369 -5.83 5.96 19.82
N ARG A 370 -6.24 6.23 18.57
CA ARG A 370 -7.07 7.36 18.17
C ARG A 370 -8.12 6.93 17.18
N VAL A 371 -9.36 7.39 17.41
CA VAL A 371 -10.38 7.43 16.35
C VAL A 371 -9.88 8.42 15.30
N LEU A 372 -9.76 7.96 14.05
CA LEU A 372 -9.25 8.76 12.95
C LEU A 372 -10.39 9.39 12.15
N GLY A 373 -10.04 10.31 11.26
CA GLY A 373 -10.96 10.88 10.28
C GLY A 373 -11.83 12.04 10.78
N ARG A 374 -12.50 12.68 9.84
CA ARG A 374 -13.52 13.73 9.99
C ARG A 374 -14.80 13.26 9.32
N ILE A 375 -15.94 13.67 9.85
CA ILE A 375 -17.26 13.29 9.34
C ILE A 375 -17.87 14.51 8.67
N THR A 376 -18.15 14.38 7.38
CA THR A 376 -19.03 15.29 6.63
C THR A 376 -20.44 14.69 6.62
N PRO A 377 -21.46 15.39 7.15
CA PRO A 377 -22.84 14.92 7.13
C PRO A 377 -23.38 14.84 5.68
N PRO A 378 -24.40 14.00 5.43
CA PRO A 378 -25.07 13.93 4.13
C PRO A 378 -25.82 15.21 3.76
#